data_AF-M2UEU1-F1
#
_entry.id   AF-M2UEU1-F1
#
_cell.length_a   1.000
_cell.length_b   1.000
_cell.length_c   1.000
_cell.angle_alpha   90.00
_cell.angle_beta   90.00
_cell.angle_gamma   90.00
#
_symmetry.space_group_name_H-M   'P 1'
#
loop_
_entity.id
_entity.type
_entity.pdbx_description
1 polymer ?
#
loop_
_entity_poly.entity_id
_entity_poly.type
_entity_poly.pdbx_seq_one_letter_code
_entity_poly.pdbx_strand_id
1 'polypeptide(L)'
;VAIIEQQTQVRQQNEYIDHLVIGLDPAELQKASIKVEGDVGAFWSTDPRFSTLIHSMNICSGGDQGADGDTSSILMRLKAAGAESPAKAIYLVRNQFIAKLSRLFLIDEAEFSADENAERSIVSYGIDSMIGAELRNWIFKELTLELAFHQLFSSSLTISRFSELV
;
A
#
# COMPACT_ATOMS: atom_id res chain seq x y z
N VAL A 1 13.90 -3.99 -23.68
CA VAL A 1 14.91 -3.20 -22.95
C VAL A 1 16.14 -4.08 -22.84
N ALA A 2 17.22 -3.74 -23.53
CA ALA A 2 18.48 -4.47 -23.41
C ALA A 2 19.23 -3.91 -22.19
N ILE A 3 19.62 -4.78 -21.26
CA ILE A 3 20.53 -4.41 -20.18
C ILE A 3 21.91 -4.25 -20.83
N ILE A 4 22.31 -3.01 -21.06
CA ILE A 4 23.66 -2.70 -21.53
C ILE A 4 24.55 -2.61 -20.30
N GLU A 5 25.36 -3.63 -20.10
CA GLU A 5 26.37 -3.67 -19.05
C GLU A 5 27.45 -2.61 -19.36
N GLN A 6 27.51 -1.55 -18.55
CA GLN A 6 28.59 -0.57 -18.66
C GLN A 6 29.88 -1.18 -18.10
N GLN A 7 30.64 -1.86 -18.95
CA GLN A 7 32.03 -2.21 -18.66
C GLN A 7 32.87 -0.94 -18.55
N THR A 8 33.09 -0.49 -17.32
CA THR A 8 34.11 0.52 -17.02
C THR A 8 35.47 -0.16 -17.17
N GLN A 9 36.21 0.21 -18.21
CA GLN A 9 37.59 -0.25 -18.43
C GLN A 9 38.53 0.29 -17.34
N VAL A 10 38.64 -0.38 -16.20
CA VAL A 10 39.79 -0.19 -15.30
C VAL A 10 40.18 -1.51 -14.62
N ARG A 11 41.39 -1.96 -14.97
CA ARG A 11 42.31 -2.88 -14.27
C ARG A 11 41.78 -4.23 -13.75
N GLN A 12 42.45 -5.26 -14.25
CA GLN A 12 42.58 -6.60 -13.71
C GLN A 12 42.85 -6.60 -12.19
N GLN A 13 41.80 -6.68 -11.39
CA GLN A 13 41.78 -7.33 -10.09
C GLN A 13 40.49 -8.14 -10.06
N ASN A 14 40.57 -9.39 -9.60
CA ASN A 14 39.45 -10.30 -9.47
C ASN A 14 38.55 -9.83 -8.30
N GLU A 15 37.98 -8.63 -8.42
CA GLU A 15 37.03 -8.07 -7.49
C GLU A 15 35.66 -8.61 -7.85
N TYR A 16 35.07 -9.35 -6.92
CA TYR A 16 33.66 -9.71 -6.99
C TYR A 16 32.85 -8.40 -6.98
N ILE A 17 32.33 -8.01 -8.14
CA ILE A 17 31.43 -6.86 -8.24
C ILE A 17 30.06 -7.33 -7.75
N ASP A 18 29.62 -6.79 -6.62
CA ASP A 18 28.26 -6.94 -6.16
C ASP A 18 27.34 -6.01 -6.98
N HIS A 19 26.37 -6.60 -7.67
CA HIS A 19 25.42 -5.85 -8.49
C HIS A 19 24.13 -5.59 -7.70
N LEU A 20 23.74 -4.32 -7.57
CA LEU A 20 22.45 -3.91 -7.03
C LEU A 20 21.48 -3.64 -8.18
N VAL A 21 20.45 -4.49 -8.30
CA VAL A 21 19.38 -4.33 -9.31
C VAL A 21 18.14 -3.74 -8.63
N ILE A 22 17.66 -2.61 -9.15
CA ILE A 22 16.46 -1.90 -8.66
C ILE A 22 15.48 -1.63 -9.81
N GLY A 23 14.24 -1.26 -9.48
CA GLY A 23 13.22 -0.88 -10.47
C GLY A 23 12.51 -2.04 -11.15
N LEU A 24 12.67 -3.26 -10.64
CA LEU A 24 11.90 -4.43 -11.06
C LEU A 24 10.60 -4.49 -10.26
N ASP A 25 9.48 -4.22 -10.91
CA ASP A 25 8.14 -4.36 -10.32
C ASP A 25 7.66 -5.81 -10.50
N PRO A 26 7.44 -6.57 -9.41
CA PRO A 26 6.98 -7.96 -9.49
C PRO A 26 5.62 -8.12 -10.19
N ALA A 27 4.69 -7.18 -10.01
CA ALA A 27 3.35 -7.29 -10.58
C ALA A 27 3.39 -7.09 -12.11
N GLU A 28 4.12 -6.09 -12.58
CA GLU A 28 4.27 -5.83 -14.02
C GLU A 28 5.07 -6.92 -14.73
N LEU A 29 6.10 -7.47 -14.08
CA LEU A 29 6.85 -8.61 -14.62
C LEU A 29 6.00 -9.87 -14.72
N GLN A 30 5.15 -10.13 -13.73
CA GLN A 30 4.21 -11.24 -13.75
C GLN A 30 3.21 -11.09 -14.91
N LYS A 31 2.62 -9.90 -15.08
CA LYS A 31 1.72 -9.60 -16.20
C LYS A 31 2.44 -9.79 -17.55
N ALA A 32 3.70 -9.38 -17.63
CA ALA A 32 4.51 -9.59 -18.83
C ALA A 32 4.78 -11.08 -19.09
N SER A 33 5.07 -11.87 -18.05
CA SER A 33 5.30 -13.32 -18.21
C SER A 33 4.08 -14.08 -18.71
N ILE A 34 2.86 -13.63 -18.39
CA ILE A 34 1.61 -14.24 -18.88
C ILE A 34 1.33 -13.84 -20.34
N LYS A 35 1.70 -12.61 -20.73
CA LYS A 35 1.45 -12.08 -22.08
C LYS A 35 2.38 -12.64 -23.14
N VAL A 36 3.50 -13.25 -22.76
CA VAL A 36 4.43 -13.86 -23.71
C VAL A 36 3.84 -15.19 -24.19
N GLU A 37 3.51 -15.26 -25.47
CA GLU A 37 3.09 -16.50 -26.13
C GLU A 37 4.32 -17.39 -26.35
N GLY A 38 4.43 -18.45 -25.55
CA GLY A 38 5.51 -19.44 -25.60
C GLY A 38 6.27 -19.57 -24.28
N ASP A 39 6.87 -20.74 -24.04
CA ASP A 39 7.72 -21.03 -22.88
C ASP A 39 9.09 -20.33 -23.00
N VAL A 40 9.07 -19.01 -23.12
CA VAL A 40 10.29 -18.18 -23.07
C VAL A 40 10.50 -17.80 -21.62
N GLY A 41 10.94 -18.76 -20.81
CA GLY A 41 11.38 -18.51 -19.45
C GLY A 41 12.42 -17.38 -19.45
N ALA A 42 12.24 -16.40 -18.57
CA ALA A 42 13.19 -15.30 -18.48
C ALA A 42 14.58 -15.84 -18.11
N PHE A 43 15.63 -15.44 -18.83
CA PHE A 43 16.98 -16.01 -18.66
C PHE A 43 17.55 -15.84 -17.23
N TRP A 44 17.04 -14.87 -16.46
CA TRP A 44 17.42 -14.60 -15.08
C TRP A 44 16.59 -15.37 -14.04
N SER A 45 15.51 -16.04 -14.45
CA SER A 45 14.62 -16.77 -13.53
C SER A 45 15.28 -17.98 -12.86
N THR A 46 16.34 -18.51 -13.47
CA THR A 46 17.13 -19.63 -12.94
C THR A 46 18.24 -19.19 -11.99
N ASP A 47 18.53 -17.89 -11.91
CA ASP A 47 19.58 -17.36 -11.07
C ASP A 47 19.08 -17.17 -9.62
N PRO A 48 19.73 -17.77 -8.62
CA PRO A 48 19.29 -17.73 -7.23
C PRO A 48 19.23 -16.31 -6.65
N ARG A 49 19.97 -15.34 -7.22
CA ARG A 49 19.93 -13.93 -6.81
C ARG A 49 18.55 -13.30 -7.02
N PHE A 50 17.75 -13.83 -7.93
CA PHE A 50 16.39 -13.37 -8.20
C PHE A 50 15.31 -14.22 -7.52
N SER A 51 15.67 -15.15 -6.64
CA SER A 51 14.72 -16.04 -5.95
C SER A 51 13.61 -15.29 -5.19
N THR A 52 13.96 -14.21 -4.48
CA THR A 52 12.99 -13.35 -3.80
C THR A 52 12.02 -12.68 -4.78
N LEU A 53 12.53 -12.18 -5.90
CA LEU A 53 11.71 -11.55 -6.95
C LEU A 53 10.75 -12.57 -7.59
N ILE A 54 11.24 -13.78 -7.87
CA ILE A 54 10.46 -14.92 -8.37
C ILE A 54 9.35 -15.30 -7.38
N HIS A 55 9.69 -15.36 -6.10
CA HIS A 55 8.70 -15.61 -5.06
C HIS A 55 7.62 -14.52 -5.03
N SER A 56 8.00 -13.24 -5.10
CA SER A 56 7.04 -12.12 -5.17
C SER A 56 6.15 -12.18 -6.41
N MET A 57 6.69 -12.50 -7.60
CA MET A 57 5.88 -12.67 -8.82
C MET A 57 4.90 -13.84 -8.71
N ASN A 58 5.30 -14.94 -8.06
CA ASN A 58 4.42 -16.10 -7.86
C ASN A 58 3.30 -15.79 -6.85
N ILE A 59 3.58 -14.99 -5.82
CA ILE A 59 2.54 -14.47 -4.91
C ILE A 59 1.52 -13.64 -5.70
N CYS A 60 1.99 -12.77 -6.61
CA CYS A 60 1.11 -12.02 -7.52
C CYS A 60 0.29 -12.94 -8.46
N SER A 61 0.69 -14.19 -8.64
CA SER A 61 0.00 -15.18 -9.50
C SER A 61 -0.98 -16.08 -8.76
N GLY A 62 -0.80 -16.29 -7.45
CA GLY A 62 -1.48 -17.33 -6.68
C GLY A 62 -2.60 -16.88 -5.74
N GLY A 63 -2.80 -15.57 -5.52
CA GLY A 63 -3.85 -15.10 -4.63
C GLY A 63 -4.06 -13.60 -4.65
N ASP A 64 -5.33 -13.23 -4.85
CA ASP A 64 -5.97 -11.92 -4.65
C ASP A 64 -5.43 -10.74 -5.46
N GLN A 65 -6.25 -9.99 -6.20
CA GLN A 65 -7.25 -9.03 -5.66
C GLN A 65 -6.71 -8.05 -4.60
N GLY A 66 -5.42 -8.05 -4.31
CA GLY A 66 -4.75 -7.09 -3.46
C GLY A 66 -3.99 -6.07 -4.30
N ALA A 67 -4.59 -4.89 -4.47
CA ALA A 67 -3.95 -3.67 -4.97
C ALA A 67 -3.65 -3.61 -6.48
N ASP A 68 -4.68 -3.74 -7.32
CA ASP A 68 -5.03 -2.69 -8.30
C ASP A 68 -6.33 -3.10 -9.02
N GLY A 69 -7.44 -2.45 -8.68
CA GLY A 69 -8.71 -2.45 -9.43
C GLY A 69 -9.47 -3.77 -9.61
N ASP A 70 -10.46 -4.04 -8.73
CA ASP A 70 -11.84 -4.28 -9.21
C ASP A 70 -12.90 -4.14 -8.11
N THR A 71 -14.06 -3.63 -8.54
CA THR A 71 -15.42 -3.78 -7.98
C THR A 71 -15.80 -3.11 -6.64
N SER A 72 -16.26 -1.85 -6.79
CA SER A 72 -16.83 -0.95 -5.79
C SER A 72 -15.76 -0.17 -5.02
N SER A 73 -15.44 1.03 -5.55
CA SER A 73 -14.67 2.04 -4.82
C SER A 73 -15.20 2.15 -3.39
N ILE A 74 -14.33 2.45 -2.40
CA ILE A 74 -14.77 2.65 -1.01
C ILE A 74 -15.99 3.58 -0.96
N LEU A 75 -16.02 4.59 -1.84
CA LEU A 75 -17.17 5.46 -2.11
C LEU A 75 -18.45 4.75 -2.57
N MET A 76 -18.40 3.78 -3.49
CA MET A 76 -19.58 3.01 -3.88
C MET A 76 -20.11 2.17 -2.72
N ARG A 77 -19.22 1.51 -1.95
CA ARG A 77 -19.62 0.76 -0.75
C ARG A 77 -20.21 1.67 0.32
N LEU A 78 -19.61 2.84 0.51
CA LEU A 78 -20.07 3.86 1.44
C LEU A 78 -21.45 4.40 1.03
N LYS A 79 -21.65 4.69 -0.26
CA LYS A 79 -22.92 5.17 -0.79
C LYS A 79 -24.03 4.12 -0.66
N ALA A 80 -23.72 2.85 -0.92
CA ALA A 80 -24.65 1.75 -0.73
C ALA A 80 -25.03 1.58 0.76
N ALA A 81 -24.03 1.60 1.64
CA ALA A 81 -24.26 1.49 3.08
C ALA A 81 -25.03 2.68 3.66
N GLY A 82 -24.75 3.91 3.20
CA GLY A 82 -25.46 5.12 3.62
C GLY A 82 -26.91 5.15 3.14
N ALA A 83 -27.21 4.55 1.98
CA ALA A 83 -28.58 4.37 1.51
C ALA A 83 -29.39 3.39 2.38
N GLU A 84 -28.73 2.42 3.01
CA GLU A 84 -29.36 1.52 3.98
C GLU A 84 -29.50 2.18 5.36
N SER A 85 -28.40 2.74 5.89
CA SER A 85 -28.36 3.40 7.19
C SER A 85 -27.11 4.27 7.34
N PRO A 86 -27.24 5.51 7.84
CA PRO A 86 -26.10 6.34 8.19
C PRO A 86 -25.12 5.67 9.17
N ALA A 87 -25.63 4.88 10.11
CA ALA A 87 -24.79 4.17 11.09
C ALA A 87 -23.89 3.11 10.43
N LYS A 88 -24.38 2.45 9.37
CA LYS A 88 -23.61 1.45 8.62
C LYS A 88 -22.48 2.09 7.82
N ALA A 89 -22.71 3.28 7.26
CA ALA A 89 -21.68 4.07 6.59
C ALA A 89 -20.55 4.46 7.56
N ILE A 90 -20.89 5.03 8.72
CA ILE A 90 -19.93 5.42 9.77
C ILE A 90 -19.08 4.22 10.20
N TYR A 91 -19.71 3.06 10.44
CA TYR A 91 -19.01 1.84 10.82
C TYR A 91 -18.00 1.38 9.74
N LEU A 92 -18.39 1.44 8.46
CA LEU A 92 -17.48 1.07 7.36
C LEU A 92 -16.30 2.03 7.25
N VAL A 93 -16.52 3.34 7.38
CA VAL A 93 -15.43 4.35 7.37
C VAL A 93 -14.49 4.11 8.54
N ARG A 94 -15.02 3.89 9.75
CA ARG A 94 -14.22 3.58 10.94
C ARG A 94 -13.30 2.39 10.70
N ASN A 95 -13.83 1.28 10.18
CA ASN A 95 -13.03 0.08 9.96
C ASN A 95 -11.95 0.27 8.89
N GLN A 96 -12.27 0.94 7.78
CA GLN A 96 -11.29 1.25 6.74
C GLN A 96 -10.19 2.17 7.25
N PHE A 97 -10.55 3.14 8.09
CA PHE A 97 -9.60 4.04 8.70
C PHE A 97 -8.67 3.30 9.68
N ILE A 98 -9.21 2.42 10.53
CA ILE A 98 -8.42 1.56 11.42
C ILE A 98 -7.45 0.68 10.62
N ALA A 99 -7.93 -0.01 9.58
CA ALA A 99 -7.09 -0.85 8.73
C ALA A 99 -5.96 -0.04 8.05
N LYS A 100 -6.23 1.22 7.64
CA LYS A 100 -5.21 2.11 7.09
C LYS A 100 -4.19 2.52 8.16
N LEU A 101 -4.64 2.90 9.35
CA LEU A 101 -3.74 3.29 10.46
C LEU A 101 -2.87 2.11 10.91
N SER A 102 -3.44 0.91 11.03
CA SER A 102 -2.70 -0.31 11.34
C SER A 102 -1.54 -0.55 10.37
N ARG A 103 -1.81 -0.42 9.06
CA ARG A 103 -0.77 -0.56 8.02
C ARG A 103 0.26 0.55 8.05
N LEU A 104 -0.14 1.78 8.35
CA LEU A 104 0.76 2.93 8.43
C LEU A 104 1.71 2.84 9.62
N PHE A 105 1.20 2.41 10.78
CA PHE A 105 1.95 2.36 12.03
C PHE A 105 2.59 0.99 12.32
N LEU A 106 2.24 -0.04 11.54
CA LEU A 106 2.62 -1.43 11.81
C LEU A 106 2.18 -1.91 13.20
N ILE A 107 1.00 -1.45 13.62
CA ILE A 107 0.35 -1.79 14.88
C ILE A 107 -0.90 -2.62 14.56
N ASP A 108 -1.23 -3.60 15.39
CA ASP A 108 -2.41 -4.44 15.20
C ASP A 108 -3.72 -3.64 15.22
N GLU A 109 -4.71 -4.04 14.43
CA GLU A 109 -6.03 -3.38 14.39
C GLU A 109 -6.75 -3.42 15.75
N ALA A 110 -6.48 -4.43 16.58
CA ALA A 110 -7.02 -4.58 17.93
C ALA A 110 -6.66 -3.39 18.84
N GLU A 111 -5.47 -2.81 18.66
CA GLU A 111 -4.99 -1.67 19.45
C GLU A 111 -5.79 -0.40 19.14
N PHE A 112 -6.26 -0.23 17.90
CA PHE A 112 -7.05 0.94 17.49
C PHE A 112 -8.56 0.75 17.72
N SER A 113 -9.03 -0.50 17.76
CA SER A 113 -10.45 -0.82 17.85
C SER A 113 -10.99 -0.87 19.29
N ALA A 114 -10.11 -0.94 20.30
CA ALA A 114 -10.51 -0.79 21.70
C ALA A 114 -11.24 0.55 21.92
N ASP A 115 -12.41 0.54 22.57
CA ASP A 115 -13.25 1.73 22.72
C ASP A 115 -12.53 2.89 23.44
N GLU A 116 -11.61 2.58 24.35
CA GLU A 116 -10.74 3.57 25.00
C GLU A 116 -9.80 4.30 24.03
N ASN A 117 -9.40 3.64 22.94
CA ASN A 117 -8.45 4.13 21.95
C ASN A 117 -9.14 4.80 20.75
N ALA A 118 -10.46 4.64 20.60
CA ALA A 118 -11.23 5.30 19.55
C ALA A 118 -11.38 6.82 19.77
N GLU A 119 -11.37 7.26 21.03
CA GLU A 119 -11.37 8.67 21.44
C GLU A 119 -9.96 9.27 21.50
N ARG A 120 -8.92 8.44 21.42
CA ARG A 120 -7.54 8.89 21.43
C ARG A 120 -7.24 9.63 20.13
N SER A 121 -6.63 10.81 20.26
CA SER A 121 -6.22 11.60 19.10
C SER A 121 -5.21 10.84 18.24
N ILE A 122 -5.38 10.87 16.92
CA ILE A 122 -4.48 10.19 15.99
C ILE A 122 -3.03 10.68 16.11
N VAL A 123 -2.83 11.93 16.52
CA VAL A 123 -1.51 12.55 16.73
C VAL A 123 -0.74 11.86 17.84
N SER A 124 -1.43 11.33 18.84
CA SER A 124 -0.81 10.65 19.98
C SER A 124 -0.24 9.26 19.66
N TYR A 125 -0.48 8.76 18.45
CA TYR A 125 0.18 7.57 17.90
C TYR A 125 1.50 7.91 17.18
N GLY A 126 1.89 9.19 17.14
CA GLY A 126 3.16 9.62 16.58
C GLY A 126 3.11 9.91 15.08
N ILE A 127 2.02 10.53 14.60
CA ILE A 127 1.99 11.03 13.21
C ILE A 127 3.12 12.04 13.02
N ASP A 128 4.04 11.74 12.12
CA ASP A 128 5.05 12.66 11.61
C ASP A 128 4.62 13.29 10.27
N SER A 129 5.46 14.17 9.70
CA SER A 129 5.15 14.86 8.45
C SER A 129 4.98 13.92 7.24
N MET A 130 5.71 12.81 7.19
CA MET A 130 5.63 11.82 6.10
C MET A 130 4.34 10.99 6.23
N ILE A 131 4.05 10.48 7.43
CA ILE A 131 2.83 9.71 7.72
C ILE A 131 1.59 10.58 7.48
N GLY A 132 1.62 11.85 7.94
CA GLY A 132 0.51 12.78 7.75
C GLY A 132 0.24 13.09 6.27
N ALA A 133 1.29 13.22 5.45
CA ALA A 133 1.15 13.40 4.01
C ALA A 133 0.56 12.16 3.33
N GLU A 134 1.01 10.96 3.71
CA GLU A 134 0.45 9.71 3.18
C GLU A 134 -1.03 9.55 3.56
N LEU A 135 -1.36 9.80 4.83
CA LEU A 135 -2.72 9.71 5.33
C LEU A 135 -3.65 10.70 4.61
N ARG A 136 -3.23 11.96 4.44
CA ARG A 136 -3.98 12.97 3.67
C ARG A 136 -4.25 12.51 2.24
N ASN A 137 -3.23 11.99 1.56
CA ASN A 137 -3.34 11.53 0.18
C ASN A 137 -4.29 10.34 0.07
N TRP A 138 -4.25 9.42 1.03
CA TRP A 138 -5.16 8.29 1.08
C TRP A 138 -6.62 8.74 1.31
N ILE A 139 -6.86 9.64 2.27
CA ILE A 139 -8.20 10.20 2.54
C ILE A 139 -8.77 10.83 1.27
N PHE A 140 -7.97 11.63 0.56
CA PHE A 140 -8.42 12.25 -0.69
C PHE A 140 -8.72 11.20 -1.77
N LYS A 141 -7.85 10.21 -1.97
CA LYS A 141 -8.03 9.17 -3.00
C LYS A 141 -9.24 8.28 -2.75
N GLU A 142 -9.43 7.85 -1.50
CA GLU A 142 -10.46 6.86 -1.15
C GLU A 142 -11.81 7.49 -0.81
N LEU A 143 -11.82 8.71 -0.27
CA LEU A 143 -13.04 9.36 0.23
C LEU A 143 -13.39 10.66 -0.50
N THR A 144 -12.52 11.14 -1.40
CA THR A 144 -12.67 12.46 -2.07
C THR A 144 -12.80 13.61 -1.05
N LEU A 145 -12.33 13.39 0.18
CA LEU A 145 -12.37 14.37 1.25
C LEU A 145 -11.05 15.14 1.28
N GLU A 146 -11.12 16.47 1.13
CA GLU A 146 -9.95 17.34 1.25
C GLU A 146 -9.82 17.86 2.68
N LEU A 147 -8.84 17.34 3.41
CA LEU A 147 -8.47 17.84 4.73
C LEU A 147 -7.26 18.77 4.65
N ALA A 148 -7.29 19.88 5.38
CA ALA A 148 -6.12 20.72 5.55
C ALA A 148 -5.08 20.01 6.44
N PHE A 149 -3.80 20.21 6.18
CA PHE A 149 -2.73 19.55 6.94
C PHE A 149 -2.86 19.83 8.44
N HIS A 150 -3.11 21.07 8.86
CA HIS A 150 -3.31 21.40 10.28
C HIS A 150 -4.51 20.70 10.94
N GLN A 151 -5.52 20.28 10.17
CA GLN A 151 -6.66 19.53 10.71
C GLN A 151 -6.29 18.08 11.02
N LEU A 152 -5.38 17.49 10.24
CA LEU A 152 -4.82 16.15 10.49
C LEU A 152 -4.01 16.09 11.79
N PHE A 153 -3.31 17.16 12.12
CA PHE A 153 -2.51 17.28 13.35
C PHE A 153 -3.27 17.94 14.51
N SER A 154 -4.56 18.20 14.34
CA SER A 154 -5.37 18.70 15.45
C SER A 154 -5.55 17.58 16.48
N SER A 155 -5.38 17.91 17.76
CA SER A 155 -5.71 17.01 18.87
C SER A 155 -7.19 16.60 18.90
N SER A 156 -8.04 17.27 18.12
CA SER A 156 -9.47 16.96 17.97
C SER A 156 -9.76 15.80 17.01
N LEU A 157 -8.80 15.40 16.16
CA LEU A 157 -9.05 14.34 15.18
C LEU A 157 -8.83 12.97 15.84
N THR A 158 -9.93 12.27 16.07
CA THR A 158 -9.99 10.89 16.59
C THR A 158 -10.58 9.97 15.54
N ILE A 159 -10.45 8.66 15.73
CA ILE A 159 -11.02 7.66 14.81
C ILE A 159 -12.55 7.83 14.71
N SER A 160 -13.22 8.01 15.85
CA SER A 160 -14.67 8.23 15.89
C SER A 160 -15.07 9.54 15.19
N ARG A 161 -14.37 10.65 15.49
CA ARG A 161 -14.67 11.95 14.86
C ARG A 161 -14.44 11.94 13.36
N PHE A 162 -13.42 11.24 12.89
CA PHE A 162 -13.18 11.07 11.46
C PHE A 162 -14.32 10.31 10.78
N SER A 163 -14.83 9.24 11.40
CA SER A 163 -15.94 8.47 10.83
C SER A 163 -17.27 9.23 10.79
N GLU A 164 -17.46 10.22 11.67
CA GLU A 164 -18.62 11.12 11.68
C GLU A 164 -18.52 12.25 10.65
N LEU A 165 -17.32 12.55 10.16
CA LEU A 165 -17.05 13.65 9.21
C LEU A 165 -17.36 13.29 7.76
N VAL A 166 -17.49 12.00 7.45
CA VAL A 166 -17.67 11.42 6.11
C VAL A 166 -19.14 11.09 5.88
#